data_AF-A0A9D7MGU7-F1
#
_entry.id   AF-A0A9D7MGU7-F1
#
_cell.length_a   1.000
_cell.length_b   1.000
_cell.length_c   1.000
_cell.angle_alpha   90.00
_cell.angle_beta   90.00
_cell.angle_gamma   90.00
#
_symmetry.space_group_name_H-M   'P 1'
#
loop_
_entity.id
_entity.type
_entity.pdbx_description
1 polymer ?
#
loop_
_entity_poly.entity_id
_entity_poly.type
_entity_poly.pdbx_seq_one_letter_code
_entity_poly.pdbx_strand_id
1 'polypeptide(L)'
;MGTSDISRINFDKTKHYSSVRMQQGRVLTDDDWNENERIENEDQRQSNVDIIGAYGTPDDGFKIDNLRLDAGLINFDILYGTLYLGGLRLALEKSETYRLQKDWLQQPALLDGTPVYSGKERYDLVYLEAWQQAVSAVEDSSLFEVALGGPDTTTRLRNMRRVHLATGIGFCSCEDAWNKLITDWQAGHLGKVKEDYERLTDTKLKVSFSNAGLPDDLCTPSAAGGYLGAENQAIRVQLTDSNHFTWGFDNASPLYRVAVSANGKKVQMLTDPKDQYHWPLSNQVIEILPWSAVLSNGEKVVEQMGHLTKVETSYDPDTGEFTLQDAVAPTFGH
;
A
#
# COMPACT_ATOMS: atom_id res chain seq x y z
N MET A 1 0.60 0.38 1.37
CA MET A 1 1.94 0.94 1.59
C MET A 1 2.97 -0.10 1.18
N GLY A 2 3.73 0.15 0.12
CA GLY A 2 5.11 -0.30 0.07
C GLY A 2 5.94 0.77 0.78
N THR A 3 6.96 0.39 1.54
CA THR A 3 7.72 1.33 2.36
C THR A 3 8.66 2.15 1.48
N SER A 4 8.58 3.48 1.58
CA SER A 4 9.52 4.40 0.95
C SER A 4 9.83 5.53 1.94
N ASP A 5 11.10 5.72 2.26
CA ASP A 5 11.54 6.88 3.01
C ASP A 5 11.61 8.08 2.05
N ILE A 6 10.69 9.02 2.23
CA ILE A 6 10.55 10.20 1.37
C ILE A 6 10.46 11.45 2.24
N SER A 7 10.97 12.57 1.73
CA SER A 7 10.84 13.86 2.37
C SER A 7 9.38 14.27 2.60
N ARG A 8 9.20 15.44 3.22
CA ARG A 8 7.88 16.09 3.40
C ARG A 8 7.07 16.10 2.09
N ILE A 9 5.75 16.12 2.23
CA ILE A 9 4.82 16.27 1.12
C ILE A 9 4.14 17.63 1.25
N ASN A 10 4.50 18.59 0.40
CA ASN A 10 3.90 19.93 0.39
C ASN A 10 2.79 20.13 -0.64
N PHE A 11 2.59 19.12 -1.49
CA PHE A 11 1.63 19.17 -2.58
C PHE A 11 0.22 19.49 -2.06
N ASP A 12 -0.36 20.54 -2.62
CA ASP A 12 -1.72 20.98 -2.35
C ASP A 12 -2.36 21.44 -3.64
N LYS A 13 -3.27 20.62 -4.15
CA LYS A 13 -3.97 20.86 -5.42
C LYS A 13 -4.74 22.18 -5.45
N THR A 14 -5.12 22.73 -4.30
CA THR A 14 -5.86 24.01 -4.22
C THR A 14 -4.98 25.23 -4.49
N LYS A 15 -3.65 25.06 -4.50
CA LYS A 15 -2.69 26.12 -4.87
C LYS A 15 -2.53 26.29 -6.38
N HIS A 16 -3.06 25.36 -7.18
CA HIS A 16 -3.03 25.41 -8.64
C HIS A 16 -1.62 25.60 -9.24
N TYR A 17 -0.60 24.98 -8.63
CA TYR A 17 0.73 24.92 -9.24
C TYR A 17 0.72 23.92 -10.40
N SER A 18 1.42 24.27 -11.48
CA SER A 18 1.51 23.45 -12.69
C SER A 18 2.86 22.77 -12.89
N SER A 19 3.89 23.15 -12.13
CA SER A 19 5.22 22.52 -12.14
C SER A 19 6.17 23.21 -11.15
N VAL A 20 7.33 22.60 -10.87
CA VAL A 20 8.42 23.17 -10.07
C VAL A 20 9.45 23.87 -10.97
N ARG A 21 10.13 24.92 -10.46
CA ARG A 21 11.18 25.65 -11.19
C ARG A 21 12.43 25.77 -10.35
N MET A 22 13.56 25.29 -10.90
CA MET A 22 14.87 25.52 -10.30
C MET A 22 15.21 27.00 -10.30
N GLN A 23 15.75 27.48 -9.17
CA GLN A 23 16.24 28.85 -9.04
C GLN A 23 17.77 28.88 -9.11
N GLN A 24 18.32 29.89 -9.79
CA GLN A 24 19.75 30.03 -9.97
C GLN A 24 20.48 30.10 -8.61
N GLY A 25 21.47 29.23 -8.43
CA GLY A 25 22.33 29.21 -7.24
C GLY A 25 21.70 28.60 -5.99
N ARG A 26 20.55 27.93 -6.10
CA ARG A 26 19.91 27.22 -4.97
C ARG A 26 20.13 25.71 -5.05
N VAL A 27 20.14 25.08 -3.88
CA VAL A 27 20.27 23.62 -3.73
C VAL A 27 18.97 22.94 -4.14
N LEU A 28 19.07 21.84 -4.87
CA LEU A 28 17.95 20.96 -5.21
C LEU A 28 17.75 19.93 -4.10
N THR A 29 16.49 19.70 -3.71
CA THR A 29 16.10 18.63 -2.79
C THR A 29 15.30 17.55 -3.52
N ASP A 30 15.19 16.36 -2.93
CA ASP A 30 14.33 15.30 -3.43
C ASP A 30 12.84 15.71 -3.43
N ASP A 31 12.43 16.53 -2.45
CA ASP A 31 11.10 17.17 -2.36
C ASP A 31 10.74 17.90 -3.66
N ASP A 32 11.66 18.67 -4.23
CA ASP A 32 11.42 19.43 -5.47
C ASP A 32 11.10 18.52 -6.66
N TRP A 33 11.80 17.38 -6.78
CA TRP A 33 11.57 16.38 -7.83
C TRP A 33 10.25 15.63 -7.60
N ASN A 34 10.04 15.17 -6.36
CA ASN A 34 8.83 14.46 -5.95
C ASN A 34 7.57 15.33 -6.08
N GLU A 35 7.65 16.62 -5.76
CA GLU A 35 6.53 17.56 -5.88
C GLU A 35 6.18 17.82 -7.36
N ASN A 36 7.17 17.94 -8.24
CA ASN A 36 6.91 18.08 -9.68
C ASN A 36 6.15 16.87 -10.24
N GLU A 37 6.61 15.65 -9.94
CA GLU A 37 5.94 14.42 -10.35
C GLU A 37 4.52 14.33 -9.78
N ARG A 38 4.30 14.74 -8.52
CA ARG A 38 2.95 14.75 -7.92
C ARG A 38 2.00 15.73 -8.62
N ILE A 39 2.50 16.92 -8.98
CA ILE A 39 1.71 17.92 -9.71
C ILE A 39 1.29 17.35 -11.07
N GLU A 40 2.23 16.81 -11.84
CA GLU A 40 1.95 16.23 -13.16
C GLU A 40 1.00 15.03 -13.07
N ASN A 41 1.20 14.14 -12.09
CA ASN A 41 0.34 12.97 -11.89
C ASN A 41 -1.10 13.34 -11.48
N GLU A 42 -1.29 14.32 -10.59
CA GLU A 42 -2.64 14.76 -10.20
C GLU A 42 -3.34 15.51 -11.34
N ASP A 43 -2.62 16.33 -12.11
CA ASP A 43 -3.18 17.01 -13.29
C ASP A 43 -3.62 16.01 -14.36
N GLN A 44 -2.79 14.98 -14.62
CA GLN A 44 -3.15 13.88 -15.52
C GLN A 44 -4.35 13.08 -14.99
N ARG A 45 -4.41 12.80 -13.68
CA ARG A 45 -5.51 12.08 -13.05
C ARG A 45 -6.81 12.86 -13.18
N GLN A 46 -6.81 14.16 -12.86
CA GLN A 46 -7.99 15.03 -13.00
C GLN A 46 -8.42 15.16 -14.46
N SER A 47 -7.48 15.37 -15.37
CA SER A 47 -7.76 15.41 -16.81
C SER A 47 -8.43 14.13 -17.29
N ASN A 48 -7.97 12.96 -16.83
CA ASN A 48 -8.62 11.68 -17.14
C ASN A 48 -10.06 11.62 -16.62
N VAL A 49 -10.31 12.09 -15.39
CA VAL A 49 -11.67 12.14 -14.82
C VAL A 49 -12.57 13.08 -15.62
N ASP A 50 -12.08 14.25 -16.02
CA ASP A 50 -12.88 15.24 -16.75
C ASP A 50 -13.20 14.81 -18.19
N ILE A 51 -12.26 14.13 -18.85
CA ILE A 51 -12.40 13.71 -20.26
C ILE A 51 -13.16 12.38 -20.38
N ILE A 52 -12.86 11.40 -19.52
CA ILE A 52 -13.39 10.03 -19.61
C ILE A 52 -14.62 9.87 -18.69
N GLY A 53 -14.64 10.57 -17.57
CA GLY A 53 -15.55 10.35 -16.45
C GLY A 53 -14.87 9.64 -15.29
N ALA A 54 -15.63 9.40 -14.22
CA ALA A 54 -15.10 8.77 -13.01
C ALA A 54 -14.61 7.32 -13.23
N TYR A 55 -15.14 6.63 -14.24
CA TYR A 55 -14.61 5.38 -14.74
C TYR A 55 -14.93 5.22 -16.24
N GLY A 56 -14.13 4.42 -16.96
CA GLY A 56 -14.38 4.11 -18.37
C GLY A 56 -13.35 3.16 -18.96
N THR A 57 -13.73 2.44 -20.01
CA THR A 57 -12.84 1.54 -20.76
C THR A 57 -12.96 1.80 -22.26
N PRO A 58 -11.84 1.84 -23.01
CA PRO A 58 -11.86 1.96 -24.46
C PRO A 58 -12.01 0.62 -25.19
N ASP A 59 -11.82 -0.51 -24.50
CA ASP A 59 -11.58 -1.83 -25.11
C ASP A 59 -12.27 -2.99 -24.39
N ASP A 60 -13.33 -2.71 -23.61
CA ASP A 60 -14.01 -3.69 -22.75
C ASP A 60 -13.05 -4.35 -21.71
N GLY A 61 -11.92 -3.72 -21.42
CA GLY A 61 -10.97 -4.18 -20.41
C GLY A 61 -11.61 -4.34 -19.02
N PHE A 62 -11.21 -5.39 -18.30
CA PHE A 62 -11.75 -5.77 -16.99
C PHE A 62 -13.21 -6.23 -16.99
N LYS A 63 -13.82 -6.45 -18.17
CA LYS A 63 -15.15 -7.04 -18.26
C LYS A 63 -15.17 -8.43 -17.62
N ILE A 64 -16.23 -8.68 -16.86
CA ILE A 64 -16.48 -9.96 -16.20
C ILE A 64 -17.20 -10.88 -17.17
N ASP A 65 -16.68 -12.09 -17.33
CA ASP A 65 -17.26 -13.11 -18.21
C ASP A 65 -17.15 -14.51 -17.59
N ASN A 66 -17.83 -15.49 -18.16
CA ASN A 66 -17.69 -16.92 -17.84
C ASN A 66 -17.84 -17.22 -16.33
N LEU A 67 -18.90 -16.68 -15.72
CA LEU A 67 -19.27 -16.95 -14.33
C LEU A 67 -19.51 -18.44 -14.13
N ARG A 68 -18.82 -19.02 -13.15
CA ARG A 68 -18.83 -20.46 -12.88
C ARG A 68 -18.57 -20.77 -11.41
N LEU A 69 -18.76 -22.04 -11.06
CA LEU A 69 -18.36 -22.60 -9.77
C LEU A 69 -17.23 -23.59 -9.97
N ASP A 70 -16.05 -23.26 -9.44
CA ASP A 70 -14.88 -24.13 -9.44
C ASP A 70 -14.74 -24.74 -8.04
N ALA A 71 -14.87 -26.07 -7.94
CA ALA A 71 -14.90 -26.78 -6.64
C ALA A 71 -15.91 -26.21 -5.63
N GLY A 72 -17.04 -25.69 -6.11
CA GLY A 72 -18.09 -25.07 -5.28
C GLY A 72 -17.81 -23.62 -4.86
N LEU A 73 -16.72 -23.02 -5.33
CA LEU A 73 -16.39 -21.61 -5.08
C LEU A 73 -16.67 -20.77 -6.33
N ILE A 74 -17.11 -19.53 -6.13
CA ILE A 74 -17.36 -18.59 -7.22
C ILE A 74 -16.04 -18.29 -7.93
N ASN A 75 -16.06 -18.38 -9.26
CA ASN A 75 -14.99 -17.93 -10.12
C ASN A 75 -15.57 -17.34 -11.41
N PHE A 76 -14.79 -16.49 -12.07
CA PHE A 76 -15.14 -15.85 -13.33
C PHE A 76 -13.87 -15.33 -13.99
N ASP A 77 -13.96 -15.01 -15.27
CA ASP A 77 -12.86 -14.45 -16.03
C ASP A 77 -12.92 -12.93 -15.98
N ILE A 78 -11.75 -12.30 -15.82
CA ILE A 78 -11.52 -10.87 -15.90
C ILE A 78 -10.78 -10.65 -17.22
N LEU A 79 -11.45 -10.03 -18.19
CA LEU A 79 -10.90 -9.88 -19.54
C LEU A 79 -9.76 -8.84 -19.57
N TYR A 80 -8.74 -9.11 -20.39
CA TYR A 80 -7.64 -8.20 -20.66
C TYR A 80 -8.14 -6.87 -21.24
N GLY A 81 -7.34 -5.81 -21.09
CA GLY A 81 -7.62 -4.49 -21.66
C GLY A 81 -7.27 -3.36 -20.68
N THR A 82 -7.86 -2.20 -20.91
CA THR A 82 -7.62 -0.98 -20.15
C THR A 82 -8.88 -0.55 -19.42
N LEU A 83 -8.74 -0.11 -18.18
CA LEU A 83 -9.80 0.58 -17.43
C LEU A 83 -9.23 1.83 -16.77
N TYR A 84 -9.98 2.92 -16.85
CA TYR A 84 -9.73 4.13 -16.07
C TYR A 84 -10.68 4.10 -14.87
N LEU A 85 -10.14 4.29 -13.66
CA LEU A 85 -10.91 4.36 -12.41
C LEU A 85 -10.38 5.50 -11.55
N GLY A 86 -11.21 6.50 -11.26
CA GLY A 86 -10.80 7.70 -10.52
C GLY A 86 -9.63 8.45 -11.17
N GLY A 87 -9.51 8.36 -12.49
CA GLY A 87 -8.41 8.90 -13.29
C GLY A 87 -7.14 8.04 -13.34
N LEU A 88 -7.05 6.98 -12.54
CA LEU A 88 -5.95 6.00 -12.62
C LEU A 88 -6.14 5.09 -13.83
N ARG A 89 -5.13 5.01 -14.68
CA ARG A 89 -5.10 4.06 -15.81
C ARG A 89 -4.63 2.70 -15.31
N LEU A 90 -5.47 1.68 -15.46
CA LEU A 90 -5.21 0.29 -15.13
C LEU A 90 -5.11 -0.52 -16.42
N ALA A 91 -4.13 -1.40 -16.49
CA ALA A 91 -3.90 -2.26 -17.65
C ALA A 91 -3.80 -3.72 -17.20
N LEU A 92 -4.46 -4.59 -17.96
CA LEU A 92 -4.37 -6.03 -17.84
C LEU A 92 -3.96 -6.60 -19.19
N GLU A 93 -2.75 -7.14 -19.28
CA GLU A 93 -2.16 -7.60 -20.54
C GLU A 93 -2.72 -8.95 -21.00
N LYS A 94 -3.29 -9.73 -20.07
CA LYS A 94 -3.85 -11.06 -20.33
C LYS A 94 -5.01 -11.31 -19.38
N SER A 95 -6.07 -11.93 -19.89
CA SER A 95 -7.20 -12.33 -19.05
C SER A 95 -6.74 -13.29 -17.96
N GLU A 96 -7.34 -13.14 -16.80
CA GLU A 96 -7.07 -13.96 -15.63
C GLU A 96 -8.40 -14.31 -14.95
N THR A 97 -8.35 -15.23 -13.98
CA THR A 97 -9.54 -15.63 -13.24
C THR A 97 -9.61 -14.89 -11.91
N TYR A 98 -10.81 -14.65 -11.38
CA TYR A 98 -11.02 -14.02 -10.07
C TYR A 98 -10.20 -14.64 -8.94
N ARG A 99 -9.99 -15.97 -8.97
CA ARG A 99 -9.24 -16.73 -7.95
C ARG A 99 -7.72 -16.70 -8.13
N LEU A 100 -7.21 -16.21 -9.26
CA LEU A 100 -5.79 -16.25 -9.63
C LEU A 100 -5.35 -14.88 -10.15
N GLN A 101 -5.71 -13.82 -9.43
CA GLN A 101 -5.34 -12.47 -9.80
C GLN A 101 -3.85 -12.24 -9.52
N LYS A 102 -3.09 -11.80 -10.53
CA LYS A 102 -1.64 -11.55 -10.35
C LYS A 102 -1.34 -10.49 -9.28
N ASP A 103 -2.30 -9.60 -9.02
CA ASP A 103 -2.19 -8.50 -8.06
C ASP A 103 -2.83 -8.81 -6.69
N TRP A 104 -3.16 -10.08 -6.45
CA TRP A 104 -3.70 -10.54 -5.17
C TRP A 104 -3.32 -11.99 -4.85
N LEU A 105 -2.05 -12.21 -4.50
CA LEU A 105 -1.54 -13.53 -4.11
C LEU A 105 -2.11 -14.03 -2.78
N GLN A 106 -2.34 -13.13 -1.81
CA GLN A 106 -2.94 -13.47 -0.51
C GLN A 106 -4.47 -13.46 -0.52
N GLN A 107 -5.11 -13.78 -1.64
CA GLN A 107 -6.57 -13.89 -1.66
C GLN A 107 -7.00 -15.08 -0.78
N PRO A 108 -7.78 -14.88 0.30
CA PRO A 108 -8.19 -15.99 1.13
C PRO A 108 -9.10 -16.95 0.35
N ALA A 109 -8.77 -18.24 0.34
CA ALA A 109 -9.48 -19.24 -0.48
C ALA A 109 -10.98 -19.31 -0.21
N LEU A 110 -11.42 -19.00 1.02
CA LEU A 110 -12.81 -19.06 1.45
C LEU A 110 -13.41 -17.68 1.75
N LEU A 111 -12.82 -16.58 1.26
CA LEU A 111 -13.26 -15.21 1.56
C LEU A 111 -14.76 -15.01 1.30
N ASP A 112 -15.27 -15.55 0.19
CA ASP A 112 -16.65 -15.35 -0.28
C ASP A 112 -17.59 -16.51 0.11
N GLY A 113 -17.04 -17.54 0.75
CA GLY A 113 -17.72 -18.79 1.06
C GLY A 113 -18.24 -19.56 -0.17
N THR A 114 -18.96 -20.65 0.09
CA THR A 114 -19.74 -21.38 -0.92
C THR A 114 -21.10 -20.68 -1.07
N PRO A 115 -21.55 -20.37 -2.29
CA PRO A 115 -22.86 -19.77 -2.48
C PRO A 115 -23.97 -20.72 -2.02
N VAL A 116 -24.79 -20.25 -1.08
CA VAL A 116 -25.96 -20.97 -0.57
C VAL A 116 -27.19 -20.52 -1.34
N TYR A 117 -27.80 -21.46 -2.07
CA TYR A 117 -29.02 -21.25 -2.83
C TYR A 117 -30.22 -21.74 -2.01
N SER A 118 -30.88 -20.85 -1.26
CA SER A 118 -32.07 -21.18 -0.45
C SER A 118 -33.37 -21.21 -1.28
N GLY A 119 -33.29 -21.67 -2.53
CA GLY A 119 -34.41 -21.65 -3.49
C GLY A 119 -34.75 -20.26 -4.04
N LYS A 120 -33.90 -19.26 -3.80
CA LYS A 120 -33.99 -17.91 -4.37
C LYS A 120 -32.72 -17.57 -5.15
N GLU A 121 -32.85 -16.64 -6.10
CA GLU A 121 -31.69 -16.04 -6.76
C GLU A 121 -30.83 -15.26 -5.74
N ARG A 122 -29.51 -15.39 -5.87
CA ARG A 122 -28.53 -14.64 -5.09
C ARG A 122 -27.90 -13.60 -6.02
N TYR A 123 -27.85 -12.36 -5.54
CA TYR A 123 -27.21 -11.25 -6.23
C TYR A 123 -25.94 -10.85 -5.49
N ASP A 124 -24.82 -10.88 -6.20
CA ASP A 124 -23.52 -10.44 -5.74
C ASP A 124 -23.06 -9.25 -6.59
N LEU A 125 -22.20 -8.41 -6.03
CA LEU A 125 -21.59 -7.28 -6.73
C LEU A 125 -20.10 -7.53 -6.91
N VAL A 126 -19.64 -7.51 -8.16
CA VAL A 126 -18.22 -7.49 -8.48
C VAL A 126 -17.78 -6.02 -8.57
N TYR A 127 -16.72 -5.66 -7.87
CA TYR A 127 -16.16 -4.31 -7.93
C TYR A 127 -14.63 -4.35 -8.01
N LEU A 128 -14.04 -3.27 -8.51
CA LEU A 128 -12.60 -3.11 -8.62
C LEU A 128 -12.11 -2.09 -7.59
N GLU A 129 -11.10 -2.48 -6.81
CA GLU A 129 -10.31 -1.57 -5.99
C GLU A 129 -8.99 -1.29 -6.71
N ALA A 130 -8.54 -0.04 -6.68
CA ALA A 130 -7.25 0.36 -7.20
C ALA A 130 -6.56 1.35 -6.28
N TRP A 131 -5.24 1.28 -6.20
CA TRP A 131 -4.42 2.19 -5.40
C TRP A 131 -3.03 2.32 -6.01
N GLN A 132 -2.25 3.28 -5.51
CA GLN A 132 -0.85 3.42 -5.89
C GLN A 132 0.06 2.95 -4.76
N GLN A 133 1.10 2.19 -5.09
CA GLN A 133 2.03 1.62 -4.12
C GLN A 133 3.46 1.74 -4.60
N ALA A 134 4.35 2.18 -3.70
CA ALA A 134 5.77 2.17 -3.94
C ALA A 134 6.30 0.73 -4.04
N VAL A 135 7.26 0.52 -4.94
CA VAL A 135 8.01 -0.72 -5.13
C VAL A 135 9.49 -0.37 -5.00
N SER A 136 10.17 -1.03 -4.07
CA SER A 136 11.59 -0.84 -3.77
C SER A 136 12.49 -1.80 -4.56
N ALA A 137 13.79 -1.57 -4.55
CA ALA A 137 14.75 -2.48 -5.20
C ALA A 137 14.85 -3.86 -4.52
N VAL A 138 14.45 -3.95 -3.24
CA VAL A 138 14.34 -5.23 -2.52
C VAL A 138 13.21 -6.09 -3.10
N GLU A 139 12.15 -5.47 -3.61
CA GLU A 139 11.02 -6.16 -4.24
C GLU A 139 11.31 -6.44 -5.72
N ASP A 140 11.84 -5.46 -6.44
CA ASP A 140 12.26 -5.56 -7.85
C ASP A 140 13.76 -5.27 -7.99
N SER A 141 14.55 -6.33 -8.07
CA SER A 141 16.00 -6.32 -8.20
C SER A 141 16.50 -5.58 -9.43
N SER A 142 15.66 -5.38 -10.46
CA SER A 142 16.02 -4.60 -11.64
C SER A 142 16.17 -3.10 -11.35
N LEU A 143 15.69 -2.63 -10.19
CA LEU A 143 15.81 -1.24 -9.75
C LEU A 143 17.15 -0.92 -9.08
N PHE A 144 17.98 -1.93 -8.75
CA PHE A 144 19.33 -1.69 -8.22
C PHE A 144 20.24 -1.08 -9.29
N GLU A 145 20.96 -0.01 -8.93
CA GLU A 145 21.87 0.66 -9.87
C GLU A 145 23.17 -0.12 -10.04
N VAL A 146 23.21 -0.95 -11.09
CA VAL A 146 24.35 -1.84 -11.37
C VAL A 146 25.66 -1.06 -11.53
N ALA A 147 25.63 0.15 -12.11
CA ALA A 147 26.84 0.94 -12.33
C ALA A 147 27.47 1.48 -11.02
N LEU A 148 26.68 1.59 -9.95
CA LEU A 148 27.15 2.06 -8.64
C LEU A 148 27.39 0.92 -7.64
N GLY A 149 27.38 -0.34 -8.10
CA GLY A 149 27.56 -1.51 -7.24
C GLY A 149 26.29 -1.99 -6.55
N GLY A 150 25.12 -1.70 -7.13
CA GLY A 150 23.82 -2.15 -6.66
C GLY A 150 23.17 -1.37 -5.49
N PRO A 151 23.40 -0.07 -5.25
CA PRO A 151 22.61 0.67 -4.28
C PRO A 151 21.16 0.82 -4.76
N ASP A 152 20.24 0.83 -3.79
CA ASP A 152 18.88 1.33 -3.99
C ASP A 152 18.92 2.87 -4.03
N THR A 153 18.30 3.45 -5.05
CA THR A 153 18.34 4.92 -5.29
C THR A 153 16.97 5.56 -5.19
N THR A 154 15.94 4.88 -5.70
CA THR A 154 14.59 5.42 -5.87
C THR A 154 13.59 4.28 -5.92
N THR A 155 12.37 4.53 -5.45
CA THR A 155 11.25 3.58 -5.61
C THR A 155 10.49 3.84 -6.91
N ARG A 156 9.62 2.91 -7.31
CA ARG A 156 8.65 3.11 -8.39
C ARG A 156 7.24 3.11 -7.84
N LEU A 157 6.39 4.00 -8.34
CA LEU A 157 4.98 3.98 -7.99
C LEU A 157 4.23 3.10 -9.00
N ARG A 158 3.56 2.07 -8.49
CA ARG A 158 2.77 1.12 -9.28
C ARG A 158 1.29 1.30 -9.00
N ASN A 159 0.48 1.38 -10.06
CA ASN A 159 -0.97 1.26 -9.96
C ASN A 159 -1.32 -0.21 -9.70
N MET A 160 -1.73 -0.49 -8.48
CA MET A 160 -2.21 -1.78 -8.04
C MET A 160 -3.72 -1.87 -8.23
N ARG A 161 -4.24 -3.09 -8.36
CA ARG A 161 -5.66 -3.32 -8.56
C ARG A 161 -6.08 -4.67 -8.01
N ARG A 162 -7.34 -4.79 -7.58
CA ARG A 162 -7.96 -6.04 -7.15
C ARG A 162 -9.44 -6.06 -7.48
N VAL A 163 -9.91 -7.14 -8.08
CA VAL A 163 -11.33 -7.40 -8.24
C VAL A 163 -11.82 -8.12 -7.00
N HIS A 164 -12.89 -7.60 -6.41
CA HIS A 164 -13.54 -8.09 -5.20
C HIS A 164 -14.97 -8.54 -5.50
N LEU A 165 -15.51 -9.34 -4.58
CA LEU A 165 -16.88 -9.82 -4.62
C LEU A 165 -17.60 -9.44 -3.32
N ALA A 166 -18.60 -8.58 -3.41
CA ALA A 166 -19.52 -8.31 -2.32
C ALA A 166 -20.70 -9.29 -2.42
N THR A 167 -20.69 -10.30 -1.54
CA THR A 167 -21.64 -11.41 -1.58
C THR A 167 -22.99 -11.05 -0.97
N GLY A 168 -24.08 -11.53 -1.57
CA GLY A 168 -25.42 -11.47 -0.99
C GLY A 168 -25.98 -10.05 -0.86
N ILE A 169 -25.58 -9.15 -1.77
CA ILE A 169 -25.97 -7.74 -1.70
C ILE A 169 -27.48 -7.55 -1.94
N GLY A 170 -28.10 -8.49 -2.65
CA GLY A 170 -29.56 -8.59 -2.75
C GLY A 170 -30.23 -7.65 -3.75
N PHE A 171 -29.43 -6.93 -4.57
CA PHE A 171 -29.92 -6.01 -5.60
C PHE A 171 -29.52 -6.49 -7.00
N CYS A 172 -30.46 -6.45 -7.95
CA CYS A 172 -30.21 -6.84 -9.33
C CYS A 172 -29.59 -5.71 -10.18
N SER A 173 -29.75 -4.44 -9.77
CA SER A 173 -29.11 -3.31 -10.44
C SER A 173 -27.72 -3.03 -9.85
N CYS A 174 -26.74 -2.72 -10.70
CA CYS A 174 -25.40 -2.36 -10.23
C CYS A 174 -25.41 -1.08 -9.39
N GLU A 175 -26.30 -0.13 -9.71
CA GLU A 175 -26.41 1.15 -9.00
C GLU A 175 -26.92 0.96 -7.57
N ASP A 176 -28.01 0.20 -7.37
CA ASP A 176 -28.54 -0.05 -6.03
C ASP A 176 -27.57 -0.90 -5.19
N ALA A 177 -26.93 -1.89 -5.82
CA ALA A 177 -25.91 -2.71 -5.19
C ALA A 177 -24.70 -1.85 -4.75
N TRP A 178 -24.22 -0.97 -5.62
CA TRP A 178 -23.11 -0.06 -5.30
C TRP A 178 -23.49 0.90 -4.16
N ASN A 179 -24.67 1.51 -4.22
CA ASN A 179 -25.19 2.39 -3.17
C ASN A 179 -25.29 1.68 -1.82
N LYS A 180 -25.73 0.42 -1.80
CA LYS A 180 -25.72 -0.41 -0.60
C LYS A 180 -24.32 -0.63 -0.06
N LEU A 181 -23.37 -1.01 -0.92
CA LEU A 181 -21.98 -1.29 -0.53
C LEU A 181 -21.30 -0.06 0.10
N ILE A 182 -21.40 1.11 -0.54
CA ILE A 182 -20.77 2.34 -0.02
C ILE A 182 -21.44 2.82 1.27
N THR A 183 -22.76 2.59 1.43
CA THR A 183 -23.47 2.90 2.67
C THR A 183 -23.01 1.99 3.81
N ASP A 184 -22.81 0.70 3.54
CA ASP A 184 -22.28 -0.25 4.53
C ASP A 184 -20.85 0.12 4.96
N TRP A 185 -19.99 0.50 4.00
CA TRP A 185 -18.63 0.97 4.32
C TRP A 185 -18.65 2.22 5.20
N GLN A 186 -19.48 3.20 4.86
CA GLN A 186 -19.61 4.42 5.67
C GLN A 186 -20.14 4.12 7.08
N ALA A 187 -21.13 3.23 7.21
CA ALA A 187 -21.65 2.80 8.50
C ALA A 187 -20.61 2.02 9.33
N GLY A 188 -19.70 1.29 8.65
CA GLY A 188 -18.60 0.56 9.26
C GLY A 188 -17.33 1.38 9.51
N HIS A 189 -17.34 2.70 9.30
CA HIS A 189 -16.16 3.58 9.41
C HIS A 189 -15.00 3.18 8.49
N LEU A 190 -15.32 2.63 7.31
CA LEU A 190 -14.35 2.21 6.30
C LEU A 190 -14.10 3.31 5.24
N GLY A 191 -14.52 4.55 5.53
CA GLY A 191 -14.36 5.67 4.63
C GLY A 191 -15.59 6.01 3.79
N LYS A 192 -15.54 7.21 3.20
CA LYS A 192 -16.56 7.74 2.31
C LYS A 192 -16.05 7.76 0.87
N VAL A 193 -16.87 7.31 -0.07
CA VAL A 193 -16.57 7.37 -1.51
C VAL A 193 -17.03 8.71 -2.10
N LYS A 194 -16.17 9.36 -2.89
CA LYS A 194 -16.47 10.57 -3.66
C LYS A 194 -17.11 10.26 -5.01
N GLU A 195 -17.52 11.31 -5.72
CA GLU A 195 -18.04 11.22 -7.09
C GLU A 195 -17.01 10.69 -8.09
N ASP A 196 -15.71 10.92 -7.87
CA ASP A 196 -14.60 10.35 -8.65
C ASP A 196 -14.21 8.94 -8.21
N TYR A 197 -15.04 8.27 -7.40
CA TYR A 197 -14.83 6.92 -6.85
C TYR A 197 -13.60 6.79 -5.93
N GLU A 198 -12.98 7.90 -5.52
CA GLU A 198 -11.95 7.90 -4.49
C GLU A 198 -12.59 7.62 -3.11
N ARG A 199 -12.08 6.60 -2.41
CA ARG A 199 -12.47 6.30 -1.03
C ARG A 199 -11.58 7.09 -0.06
N LEU A 200 -12.17 8.08 0.60
CA LEU A 200 -11.51 8.87 1.64
C LEU A 200 -11.52 8.15 2.98
N THR A 201 -10.38 8.20 3.68
CA THR A 201 -10.28 7.72 5.07
C THR A 201 -11.05 8.64 6.02
N ASP A 202 -11.78 8.05 6.97
CA ASP A 202 -12.52 8.80 8.00
C ASP A 202 -11.61 9.38 9.11
N THR A 203 -10.33 9.02 9.11
CA THR A 203 -9.33 9.43 10.11
C THR A 203 -8.33 10.42 9.53
N LYS A 204 -7.94 11.41 10.34
CA LYS A 204 -6.87 12.38 10.03
C LYS A 204 -5.87 12.43 11.18
N LEU A 205 -4.58 12.48 10.85
CA LEU A 205 -3.51 12.73 11.81
C LEU A 205 -3.18 14.22 11.83
N LYS A 206 -3.04 14.80 13.03
CA LYS A 206 -2.52 16.15 13.21
C LYS A 206 -1.23 16.07 14.02
N VAL A 207 -0.14 16.54 13.44
CA VAL A 207 1.15 16.69 14.12
C VAL A 207 1.36 18.18 14.42
N SER A 208 1.82 18.50 15.62
CA SER A 208 2.13 19.87 16.04
C SER A 208 3.26 19.83 17.05
N PHE A 209 4.03 20.91 17.12
CA PHE A 209 5.00 21.11 18.21
C PHE A 209 4.28 21.29 19.55
N SER A 210 4.89 20.83 20.63
CA SER A 210 4.45 21.18 21.98
C SER A 210 4.82 22.64 22.26
N ASN A 211 3.84 23.50 22.54
CA ASN A 211 4.04 24.91 22.88
C ASN A 211 4.64 25.13 24.29
N ALA A 212 5.35 24.15 24.84
CA ALA A 212 6.13 24.33 26.06
C ALA A 212 7.34 25.21 25.70
N GLY A 213 7.15 26.54 25.76
CA GLY A 213 8.25 27.48 25.63
C GLY A 213 9.34 27.11 26.63
N LEU A 214 10.57 26.92 26.16
CA LEU A 214 11.72 26.88 27.06
C LEU A 214 11.74 28.21 27.84
N PRO A 215 12.01 28.19 29.15
CA PRO A 215 12.19 29.43 29.90
C PRO A 215 13.26 30.30 29.20
N ASP A 216 12.96 31.57 28.95
CA ASP A 216 13.94 32.54 28.49
C ASP A 216 14.99 32.73 29.59
N ASP A 217 16.09 31.97 29.53
CA ASP A 217 17.29 32.21 30.32
C ASP A 217 18.30 32.93 29.43
N LEU A 218 18.85 34.05 29.94
CA LEU A 218 19.90 34.83 29.29
C LEU A 218 21.15 34.01 28.94
N CYS A 219 21.32 32.84 29.56
CA CYS A 219 22.42 31.89 29.29
C CYS A 219 22.08 30.79 28.27
N THR A 220 20.80 30.64 27.89
CA THR A 220 20.33 29.62 26.94
C THR A 220 19.41 30.29 25.91
N PRO A 221 19.93 30.75 24.75
CA PRO A 221 19.08 31.36 23.74
C PRO A 221 17.97 30.39 23.35
N SER A 222 16.76 30.92 23.14
CA SER A 222 15.61 30.11 22.72
C SER A 222 15.97 29.34 21.46
N ALA A 223 16.06 28.01 21.58
CA ALA A 223 16.13 27.15 20.42
C ALA A 223 14.79 27.29 19.70
N ALA A 224 14.82 27.79 18.46
CA ALA A 224 13.65 27.75 17.61
C ALA A 224 13.26 26.28 17.44
N GLY A 225 12.13 25.87 18.03
CA GLY A 225 11.59 24.53 17.83
C GLY A 225 11.38 24.29 16.34
N GLY A 226 11.83 23.14 15.85
CA GLY A 226 11.78 22.77 14.44
C GLY A 226 12.71 21.60 14.14
N TYR A 227 12.51 20.97 12.99
CA TYR A 227 13.37 19.88 12.50
C TYR A 227 14.67 20.48 11.93
N LEU A 228 15.77 20.43 12.69
CA LEU A 228 17.08 20.88 12.23
C LEU A 228 17.98 19.67 11.94
N GLY A 229 18.55 19.63 10.73
CA GLY A 229 19.58 18.66 10.35
C GLY A 229 19.11 17.21 10.45
N ALA A 230 19.82 16.40 11.24
CA ALA A 230 19.62 14.96 11.36
C ALA A 230 18.27 14.54 12.00
N GLU A 231 17.53 15.49 12.59
CA GLU A 231 16.22 15.24 13.19
C GLU A 231 15.06 15.23 12.19
N ASN A 232 15.32 15.54 10.91
CA ASN A 232 14.31 15.39 9.86
C ASN A 232 14.17 13.92 9.46
N GLN A 233 13.14 13.26 10.00
CA GLN A 233 12.91 11.82 9.88
C GLN A 233 11.50 11.55 9.35
N ALA A 234 11.34 10.60 8.42
CA ALA A 234 10.01 10.16 8.00
C ALA A 234 9.44 9.18 9.02
N ILE A 235 8.35 9.54 9.69
CA ILE A 235 7.74 8.68 10.72
C ILE A 235 6.50 7.99 10.14
N ARG A 236 6.46 6.65 10.20
CA ARG A 236 5.24 5.87 9.97
C ARG A 236 4.48 5.77 11.28
N VAL A 237 3.19 6.10 11.25
CA VAL A 237 2.25 5.86 12.35
C VAL A 237 1.12 5.01 11.81
N GLN A 238 0.84 3.89 12.49
CA GLN A 238 -0.18 2.93 12.08
C GLN A 238 -1.08 2.61 13.27
N LEU A 239 -2.39 2.83 13.11
CA LEU A 239 -3.37 2.31 14.06
C LEU A 239 -3.41 0.78 13.94
N THR A 240 -3.21 0.08 15.05
CA THR A 240 -3.32 -1.39 15.11
C THR A 240 -4.71 -1.83 15.51
N ASP A 241 -5.44 -0.97 16.22
CA ASP A 241 -6.86 -1.09 16.51
C ASP A 241 -7.45 0.30 16.79
N SER A 242 -8.65 0.38 17.35
CA SER A 242 -9.33 1.66 17.62
C SER A 242 -8.60 2.57 18.61
N ASN A 243 -7.75 2.03 19.49
CA ASN A 243 -7.13 2.76 20.60
C ASN A 243 -5.61 2.63 20.67
N HIS A 244 -5.00 1.74 19.89
CA HIS A 244 -3.55 1.54 19.86
C HIS A 244 -2.97 1.89 18.50
N PHE A 245 -1.75 2.43 18.53
CA PHE A 245 -0.95 2.64 17.34
C PHE A 245 0.48 2.16 17.57
N THR A 246 1.14 1.76 16.49
CA THR A 246 2.58 1.58 16.41
C THR A 246 3.18 2.69 15.58
N TRP A 247 4.47 2.94 15.78
CA TRP A 247 5.21 3.91 14.98
C TRP A 247 6.65 3.43 14.75
N GLY A 248 7.27 3.97 13.71
CA GLY A 248 8.67 3.70 13.37
C GLY A 248 9.27 4.82 12.53
N PHE A 249 10.60 4.92 12.56
CA PHE A 249 11.38 5.82 11.70
C PHE A 249 11.45 5.30 10.26
N ASP A 250 11.95 6.15 9.36
CA ASP A 250 12.19 5.89 7.94
C ASP A 250 11.01 5.24 7.20
N ASN A 251 9.78 5.62 7.57
CA ASN A 251 8.55 4.97 7.08
C ASN A 251 8.52 3.43 7.28
N ALA A 252 9.11 2.95 8.37
CA ALA A 252 9.38 1.53 8.66
C ALA A 252 10.21 0.82 7.58
N SER A 253 11.12 1.54 6.93
CA SER A 253 12.09 1.01 5.96
C SER A 253 13.46 0.76 6.62
N PRO A 254 14.40 0.03 5.98
CA PRO A 254 14.25 -0.64 4.69
C PRO A 254 13.53 -2.00 4.80
N LEU A 255 13.06 -2.51 3.66
CA LEU A 255 12.52 -3.86 3.55
C LEU A 255 13.65 -4.89 3.52
N TYR A 256 13.37 -6.07 4.06
CA TYR A 256 14.26 -7.22 3.99
C TYR A 256 13.50 -8.43 3.46
N ARG A 257 14.14 -9.21 2.58
CA ARG A 257 13.62 -10.54 2.24
C ARG A 257 13.93 -11.49 3.39
N VAL A 258 12.92 -12.25 3.81
CA VAL A 258 13.04 -13.21 4.90
C VAL A 258 12.36 -14.53 4.54
N ALA A 259 12.81 -15.61 5.16
CA ALA A 259 12.13 -16.89 5.18
C ALA A 259 11.63 -17.17 6.59
N VAL A 260 10.33 -17.42 6.74
CA VAL A 260 9.73 -17.81 8.02
C VAL A 260 9.62 -19.33 8.07
N SER A 261 10.09 -19.92 9.16
CA SER A 261 10.00 -21.36 9.40
C SER A 261 8.55 -21.85 9.51
N ALA A 262 8.32 -23.15 9.31
CA ALA A 262 6.99 -23.76 9.31
C ALA A 262 6.21 -23.61 10.63
N ASN A 263 6.89 -23.37 11.76
CA ASN A 263 6.24 -23.10 13.05
C ASN A 263 5.84 -21.62 13.23
N GLY A 264 6.14 -20.77 12.24
CA GLY A 264 5.81 -19.35 12.25
C GLY A 264 6.65 -18.49 13.20
N LYS A 265 7.61 -19.04 13.93
CA LYS A 265 8.38 -18.32 14.96
C LYS A 265 9.81 -17.95 14.55
N LYS A 266 10.53 -18.84 13.86
CA LYS A 266 11.91 -18.56 13.45
C LYS A 266 11.92 -17.82 12.11
N VAL A 267 12.69 -16.75 12.02
CA VAL A 267 12.88 -15.95 10.81
C VAL A 267 14.35 -15.99 10.42
N GLN A 268 14.60 -16.40 9.18
CA GLN A 268 15.90 -16.32 8.52
C GLN A 268 15.91 -15.08 7.62
N MET A 269 16.88 -14.19 7.81
CA MET A 269 17.13 -13.10 6.88
C MET A 269 17.74 -13.68 5.60
N LEU A 270 17.13 -13.37 4.45
CA LEU A 270 17.68 -13.69 3.12
C LEU A 270 18.46 -12.51 2.54
N THR A 271 18.14 -11.31 3.00
CA THR A 271 18.92 -10.10 2.76
C THR A 271 19.50 -9.66 4.09
N ASP A 272 20.83 -9.61 4.19
CA ASP A 272 21.50 -9.23 5.41
C ASP A 272 21.21 -7.76 5.77
N PRO A 273 20.96 -7.45 7.06
CA PRO A 273 20.96 -6.09 7.53
C PRO A 273 22.26 -5.38 7.16
N LYS A 274 22.14 -4.12 6.73
CA LYS A 274 23.30 -3.32 6.29
C LYS A 274 24.35 -3.15 7.38
N ASP A 275 23.91 -2.99 8.63
CA ASP A 275 24.75 -2.82 9.80
C ASP A 275 24.00 -3.18 11.09
N GLN A 276 24.69 -3.08 12.22
CA GLN A 276 24.17 -3.40 13.55
C GLN A 276 22.97 -2.55 14.01
N TYR A 277 22.78 -1.34 13.46
CA TYR A 277 21.65 -0.50 13.81
C TYR A 277 20.34 -0.99 13.17
N HIS A 278 20.46 -1.80 12.12
CA HIS A 278 19.34 -2.40 11.41
C HIS A 278 19.04 -3.83 11.87
N TRP A 279 19.74 -4.34 12.88
CA TRP A 279 19.47 -5.66 13.43
C TRP A 279 18.14 -5.68 14.18
N PRO A 280 17.25 -6.64 13.92
CA PRO A 280 16.08 -6.88 14.75
C PRO A 280 16.51 -7.20 16.19
N LEU A 281 16.17 -6.33 17.15
CA LEU A 281 16.52 -6.51 18.56
C LEU A 281 15.32 -6.99 19.38
N SER A 282 15.58 -7.79 20.42
CA SER A 282 14.55 -8.25 21.36
C SER A 282 13.68 -7.09 21.87
N ASN A 283 12.36 -7.33 21.92
CA ASN A 283 11.30 -6.35 22.21
C ASN A 283 11.04 -5.27 21.15
N GLN A 284 11.78 -5.23 20.03
CA GLN A 284 11.45 -4.37 18.90
C GLN A 284 10.19 -4.86 18.19
N VAL A 285 9.31 -3.94 17.83
CA VAL A 285 8.13 -4.24 16.99
C VAL A 285 8.58 -4.32 15.54
N ILE A 286 8.18 -5.38 14.85
CA ILE A 286 8.42 -5.57 13.43
C ILE A 286 7.13 -5.98 12.71
N GLU A 287 7.11 -5.80 11.40
CA GLU A 287 6.01 -6.21 10.53
C GLU A 287 6.52 -7.23 9.51
N ILE A 288 5.99 -8.46 9.54
CA ILE A 288 6.23 -9.44 8.48
C ILE A 288 5.19 -9.21 7.40
N LEU A 289 5.61 -8.82 6.19
CA LEU A 289 4.71 -8.56 5.07
C LEU A 289 4.63 -9.80 4.16
N PRO A 290 3.42 -10.24 3.76
CA PRO A 290 3.28 -11.31 2.79
C PRO A 290 3.41 -10.75 1.35
N TRP A 291 3.55 -11.65 0.37
CA TRP A 291 3.57 -11.24 -1.04
C TRP A 291 2.19 -10.78 -1.52
N SER A 292 2.08 -9.58 -2.05
CA SER A 292 0.85 -9.00 -2.60
C SER A 292 0.60 -9.38 -4.04
N ALA A 293 1.61 -9.22 -4.89
CA ALA A 293 1.47 -9.28 -6.34
C ALA A 293 2.73 -9.82 -7.02
N VAL A 294 2.58 -10.31 -8.25
CA VAL A 294 3.70 -10.75 -9.12
C VAL A 294 3.90 -9.76 -10.25
N LEU A 295 5.15 -9.34 -10.45
CA LEU A 295 5.61 -8.49 -11.54
C LEU A 295 5.84 -9.32 -12.81
N SER A 296 5.95 -8.66 -13.96
CA SER A 296 6.19 -9.32 -15.25
C SER A 296 7.52 -10.05 -15.34
N ASN A 297 8.52 -9.64 -14.54
CA ASN A 297 9.81 -10.33 -14.39
C ASN A 297 9.77 -11.53 -13.42
N GLY A 298 8.61 -11.83 -12.83
CA GLY A 298 8.41 -12.91 -11.87
C GLY A 298 8.74 -12.55 -10.42
N GLU A 299 9.23 -11.34 -10.15
CA GLU A 299 9.44 -10.87 -8.79
C GLU A 299 8.14 -10.49 -8.11
N LYS A 300 8.18 -10.33 -6.79
CA LYS A 300 6.99 -10.16 -5.95
C LYS A 300 7.06 -8.86 -5.18
N VAL A 301 5.93 -8.16 -5.17
CA VAL A 301 5.71 -6.94 -4.39
C VAL A 301 5.05 -7.33 -3.06
N VAL A 302 5.39 -6.66 -1.97
CA VAL A 302 4.83 -6.96 -0.64
C VAL A 302 3.45 -6.35 -0.44
N GLU A 303 2.70 -6.85 0.55
CA GLU A 303 1.41 -6.29 0.92
C GLU A 303 1.51 -4.96 1.65
N GLN A 304 0.39 -4.23 1.65
CA GLN A 304 0.30 -2.95 2.34
C GLN A 304 0.45 -3.03 3.85
N MET A 305 0.04 -4.17 4.42
CA MET A 305 0.02 -4.45 5.85
C MET A 305 0.31 -5.94 6.06
N GLY A 306 0.87 -6.27 7.22
CA GLY A 306 1.26 -7.64 7.53
C GLY A 306 1.03 -8.03 8.99
N HIS A 307 1.77 -9.04 9.42
CA HIS A 307 1.74 -9.55 10.79
C HIS A 307 2.67 -8.71 11.67
N LEU A 308 2.09 -7.86 12.51
CA LEU A 308 2.82 -7.10 13.52
C LEU A 308 3.06 -7.97 14.76
N THR A 309 4.32 -8.05 15.18
CA THR A 309 4.71 -8.74 16.42
C THR A 309 6.02 -8.18 16.96
N LYS A 310 6.48 -8.69 18.10
CA LYS A 310 7.77 -8.35 18.68
C LYS A 310 8.80 -9.44 18.43
N VAL A 311 10.05 -9.02 18.37
CA VAL A 311 11.21 -9.93 18.37
C VAL A 311 11.37 -10.52 19.78
N GLU A 312 11.39 -11.85 19.86
CA GLU A 312 11.63 -12.61 21.10
C GLU A 312 13.14 -12.74 21.36
N THR A 313 13.87 -13.39 20.45
CA THR A 313 15.35 -13.41 20.46
C THR A 313 15.92 -12.52 19.37
N SER A 314 16.86 -11.64 19.72
CA SER A 314 17.55 -10.74 18.76
C SER A 314 18.21 -11.51 17.62
N TYR A 315 18.44 -10.79 16.52
CA TYR A 315 19.20 -11.26 15.38
C TYR A 315 20.62 -11.68 15.76
N ASP A 316 20.99 -12.88 15.32
CA ASP A 316 22.32 -13.45 15.45
C ASP A 316 23.05 -13.36 14.10
N PRO A 317 24.12 -12.56 13.97
CA PRO A 317 24.85 -12.40 12.71
C PRO A 317 25.61 -13.66 12.28
N ASP A 318 25.88 -14.61 13.17
CA ASP A 318 26.57 -15.86 12.81
C ASP A 318 25.63 -16.85 12.12
N THR A 319 24.32 -16.77 12.41
CA THR A 319 23.29 -17.65 11.86
C THR A 319 22.37 -16.94 10.84
N GLY A 320 22.25 -15.62 10.92
CA GLY A 320 21.32 -14.82 10.11
C GLY A 320 19.87 -14.91 10.60
N GLU A 321 19.64 -15.29 11.85
CA GLU A 321 18.32 -15.69 12.36
C GLU A 321 17.88 -14.89 13.58
N PHE A 322 16.56 -14.76 13.75
CA PHE A 322 15.92 -14.25 14.96
C PHE A 322 14.57 -14.96 15.20
N THR A 323 13.91 -14.72 16.34
CA THR A 323 12.60 -15.33 16.63
C THR A 323 11.52 -14.33 16.98
N LEU A 324 10.26 -14.71 16.71
CA LEU A 324 9.06 -13.92 16.94
C LEU A 324 8.33 -14.35 18.23
N GLN A 325 7.83 -13.36 18.96
CA GLN A 325 6.97 -13.58 20.11
C GLN A 325 5.68 -14.31 19.68
N ASP A 326 4.99 -13.78 18.67
CA ASP A 326 3.76 -14.35 18.13
C ASP A 326 4.05 -15.02 16.78
N ALA A 327 3.63 -16.28 16.65
CA ALA A 327 3.84 -17.04 15.42
C ALA A 327 3.02 -16.44 14.27
N VAL A 328 3.65 -16.31 13.10
CA VAL A 328 2.97 -16.00 11.85
C VAL A 328 2.03 -17.17 11.49
N ALA A 329 0.82 -16.85 11.04
CA ALA A 329 -0.17 -17.87 10.71
C ALA A 329 0.33 -18.81 9.59
N PRO A 330 0.03 -20.12 9.65
CA PRO A 330 0.47 -21.06 8.62
C PRO A 330 -0.06 -20.77 7.22
N THR A 331 -1.08 -19.91 7.06
CA THR A 331 -1.64 -19.50 5.77
C THR A 331 -1.07 -18.18 5.24
N PHE A 332 -0.06 -17.62 5.90
CA PHE A 332 0.49 -16.30 5.60
C PHE A 332 1.63 -16.38 4.58
N GLY A 333 1.53 -15.61 3.49
CA GLY A 333 2.62 -15.44 2.53
C GLY A 333 2.79 -16.56 1.50
N HIS A 334 1.79 -17.43 1.31
CA HIS A 334 1.79 -18.46 0.26
C HIS A 334 1.68 -17.90 -1.15
#